data_AF-A0A2E2VPZ3-F1
#
_entry.id   AF-A0A2E2VPZ3-F1
#
_cell.length_a   1.000
_cell.length_b   1.000
_cell.length_c   1.000
_cell.angle_alpha   90.00
_cell.angle_beta   90.00
_cell.angle_gamma   90.00
#
_symmetry.space_group_name_H-M   'P 1'
#
loop_
_entity.id
_entity.type
_entity.pdbx_description
1 polymer ?
#
loop_
_entity_poly.entity_id
_entity_poly.type
_entity_poly.pdbx_seq_one_letter_code
_entity_poly.pdbx_strand_id
1 'polypeptide(L)'
;MKFTAPLAMALALGASSVSATPMLDFFIDGDTFTQPFSITNNSDDGEFVTRFQLDLRTSAGVCFDPASDSTCNGSLGVSFTSNGGTDVTTGLTSATVTDEAGGVPAWDFLDITFSDFNAGEVFSWDLDVDFFKSGATIFGDDMIGATAFVDFSNGVRLIGELQAVAGNSDASAFTVIGQTVVPVPAPAGIAFLGLGLAALGFARKKKA
;
A
#
# COMPACT_ATOMS: atom_id res chain seq x y z
N MET A 1 30.66 15.35 -60.30
CA MET A 1 30.57 15.65 -58.86
C MET A 1 29.41 14.86 -58.28
N LYS A 2 29.68 13.83 -57.46
CA LYS A 2 28.65 13.08 -56.73
C LYS A 2 28.73 13.51 -55.27
N PHE A 3 27.65 14.08 -54.74
CA PHE A 3 27.52 14.42 -53.33
C PHE A 3 27.11 13.16 -52.56
N THR A 4 27.95 12.72 -51.63
CA THR A 4 27.62 11.69 -50.63
C THR A 4 27.10 12.38 -49.38
N ALA A 5 25.84 12.14 -49.02
CA ALA A 5 25.25 12.56 -47.75
C ALA A 5 25.65 11.56 -46.64
N PRO A 6 26.01 12.00 -45.42
CA PRO A 6 26.24 11.08 -44.32
C PRO A 6 24.91 10.67 -43.68
N LEU A 7 24.67 9.36 -43.59
CA LEU A 7 23.60 8.76 -42.81
C LEU A 7 24.00 8.79 -41.33
N ALA A 8 23.36 9.66 -40.53
CA ALA A 8 23.52 9.66 -39.08
C ALA A 8 22.71 8.50 -38.49
N MET A 9 23.41 7.47 -38.02
CA MET A 9 22.81 6.32 -37.32
C MET A 9 22.64 6.68 -35.84
N ALA A 10 21.40 6.91 -35.42
CA ALA A 10 21.07 7.12 -34.01
C ALA A 10 21.14 5.79 -33.26
N LEU A 11 22.09 5.67 -32.34
CA LEU A 11 22.23 4.51 -31.46
C LEU A 11 21.17 4.62 -30.35
N ALA A 12 20.06 3.90 -30.50
CA ALA A 12 19.09 3.73 -29.43
C ALA A 12 19.68 2.78 -28.39
N LEU A 13 20.25 3.33 -27.32
CA LEU A 13 20.56 2.58 -26.10
C LEU A 13 19.23 2.17 -25.46
N GLY A 14 18.77 0.96 -25.74
CA GLY A 14 17.69 0.34 -24.98
C GLY A 14 18.22 -0.02 -23.59
N ALA A 15 18.07 0.89 -22.63
CA ALA A 15 18.21 0.54 -21.23
C ALA A 15 17.03 -0.37 -20.86
N SER A 16 17.33 -1.63 -20.57
CA SER A 16 16.39 -2.50 -19.86
C SER A 16 16.24 -1.93 -18.46
N SER A 17 15.18 -1.15 -18.21
CA SER A 17 14.79 -0.84 -16.84
C SER A 17 14.26 -2.14 -16.24
N VAL A 18 15.03 -2.73 -15.33
CA VAL A 18 14.46 -3.64 -14.34
C VAL A 18 13.45 -2.78 -13.58
N SER A 19 12.17 -3.13 -13.69
CA SER A 19 11.13 -2.49 -12.88
C SER A 19 11.24 -3.13 -11.50
N ALA A 20 11.29 -2.33 -10.46
CA ALA A 20 11.25 -2.85 -9.09
C ALA A 20 10.03 -3.75 -8.91
N THR A 21 10.18 -4.80 -8.11
CA THR A 21 9.18 -5.78 -7.73
C THR A 21 8.53 -5.34 -6.42
N PRO A 22 7.27 -4.88 -6.44
CA PRO A 22 6.54 -4.55 -5.24
C PRO A 22 6.31 -5.78 -4.36
N MET A 23 6.64 -5.68 -3.07
CA MET A 23 6.43 -6.75 -2.11
C MET A 23 6.18 -6.17 -0.70
N LEU A 24 5.13 -6.68 -0.04
CA LEU A 24 4.79 -6.33 1.33
C LEU A 24 4.48 -7.60 2.12
N ASP A 25 5.08 -7.73 3.30
CA ASP A 25 4.66 -8.73 4.28
C ASP A 25 3.68 -8.11 5.26
N PHE A 26 2.58 -8.80 5.51
CA PHE A 26 1.62 -8.51 6.58
C PHE A 26 1.17 -9.83 7.19
N PHE A 27 1.44 -10.00 8.48
CA PHE A 27 1.23 -11.24 9.22
C PHE A 27 0.65 -10.90 10.60
N ILE A 28 -0.39 -11.61 10.98
CA ILE A 28 -1.11 -11.43 12.25
C ILE A 28 -1.09 -12.76 12.96
N ASP A 29 -0.54 -12.77 14.16
CA ASP A 29 -0.38 -13.97 14.99
C ASP A 29 -0.56 -13.55 16.44
N GLY A 30 -1.70 -13.92 17.01
CA GLY A 30 -2.10 -13.51 18.34
C GLY A 30 -3.24 -12.49 18.39
N ASP A 31 -3.49 -12.03 19.61
CA ASP A 31 -4.64 -11.21 20.00
C ASP A 31 -4.45 -9.73 19.63
N THR A 32 -5.32 -9.20 18.77
CA THR A 32 -5.25 -7.82 18.27
C THR A 32 -5.43 -6.76 19.37
N PHE A 33 -6.01 -7.13 20.52
CA PHE A 33 -6.15 -6.22 21.67
C PHE A 33 -4.82 -5.93 22.36
N THR A 34 -3.88 -6.88 22.35
CA THR A 34 -2.61 -6.79 23.08
C THR A 34 -1.37 -6.81 22.20
N GLN A 35 -1.50 -7.20 20.94
CA GLN A 35 -0.39 -7.34 20.02
C GLN A 35 -0.54 -6.40 18.83
N PRO A 36 0.51 -5.65 18.48
CA PRO A 36 0.44 -4.71 17.39
C PRO A 36 0.40 -5.42 16.04
N PHE A 37 -0.26 -4.78 15.09
CA PHE A 37 -0.07 -5.07 13.68
C PHE A 37 1.31 -4.60 13.22
N SER A 38 1.82 -5.24 12.16
CA SER A 38 3.08 -4.85 11.53
C SER A 38 3.09 -5.18 10.05
N ILE A 39 3.54 -4.24 9.24
CA ILE A 39 3.82 -4.44 7.81
C ILE A 39 5.29 -4.16 7.51
N THR A 40 5.87 -4.95 6.61
CA THR A 40 7.26 -4.79 6.17
C THR A 40 7.29 -4.58 4.67
N ASN A 41 7.93 -3.50 4.21
CA ASN A 41 8.18 -3.32 2.78
C ASN A 41 9.40 -4.17 2.39
N ASN A 42 9.19 -5.28 1.70
CA ASN A 42 10.27 -6.15 1.24
C ASN A 42 10.59 -5.97 -0.25
N SER A 43 10.10 -4.90 -0.86
CA SER A 43 10.34 -4.61 -2.27
C SER A 43 11.84 -4.46 -2.58
N ASP A 44 12.20 -4.58 -3.86
CA ASP A 44 13.57 -4.36 -4.34
C ASP A 44 13.75 -2.95 -4.96
N ASP A 45 14.96 -2.64 -5.41
CA ASP A 45 15.32 -1.48 -6.24
C ASP A 45 14.81 -0.09 -5.78
N GLY A 46 14.66 0.10 -4.47
CA GLY A 46 14.26 1.38 -3.88
C GLY A 46 12.78 1.71 -4.05
N GLU A 47 11.92 0.70 -4.20
CA GLU A 47 10.48 0.89 -4.24
C GLU A 47 9.91 1.20 -2.85
N PHE A 48 9.06 2.23 -2.76
CA PHE A 48 8.46 2.68 -1.50
C PHE A 48 6.96 2.37 -1.47
N VAL A 49 6.46 1.99 -0.29
CA VAL A 49 5.02 1.88 -0.02
C VAL A 49 4.49 3.30 0.20
N THR A 50 3.41 3.64 -0.49
CA THR A 50 2.76 4.96 -0.38
C THR A 50 1.43 4.88 0.36
N ARG A 51 0.78 3.70 0.35
CA ARG A 51 -0.49 3.48 1.03
C ARG A 51 -0.69 2.02 1.41
N PHE A 52 -1.24 1.79 2.59
CA PHE A 52 -1.74 0.49 3.03
C PHE A 52 -3.21 0.64 3.43
N GLN A 53 -4.06 -0.27 2.97
CA GLN A 53 -5.46 -0.31 3.35
C GLN A 53 -5.82 -1.71 3.83
N LEU A 54 -6.56 -1.80 4.93
CA LEU A 54 -7.13 -3.06 5.43
C LEU A 54 -8.65 -2.90 5.47
N ASP A 55 -9.32 -3.81 4.78
CA ASP A 55 -10.76 -3.83 4.59
C ASP A 55 -11.33 -5.09 5.24
N LEU A 56 -12.02 -4.90 6.35
CA LEU A 56 -12.61 -5.97 7.15
C LEU A 56 -13.98 -6.42 6.62
N ARG A 57 -14.59 -5.68 5.68
CA ARG A 57 -15.93 -5.97 5.14
C ARG A 57 -16.00 -7.31 4.41
N THR A 58 -14.86 -7.75 3.91
CA THR A 58 -14.69 -9.03 3.21
C THR A 58 -14.48 -10.20 4.18
N SER A 59 -14.12 -9.93 5.44
CA SER A 59 -14.16 -10.90 6.53
C SER A 59 -15.55 -10.93 7.19
N ALA A 60 -15.92 -12.09 7.73
CA ALA A 60 -17.24 -12.32 8.28
C ALA A 60 -17.37 -11.74 9.69
N GLY A 61 -17.97 -10.55 9.79
CA GLY A 61 -18.56 -10.06 11.04
C GLY A 61 -17.55 -9.54 12.06
N VAL A 62 -16.41 -9.03 11.61
CA VAL A 62 -15.43 -8.31 12.44
C VAL A 62 -15.45 -6.81 12.13
N CYS A 63 -15.05 -5.99 13.09
CA CYS A 63 -14.91 -4.54 12.98
C CYS A 63 -13.77 -4.04 13.86
N PHE A 64 -13.27 -2.85 13.56
CA PHE A 64 -12.33 -2.16 14.44
C PHE A 64 -13.07 -1.66 15.70
N ASP A 65 -12.50 -1.90 16.88
CA ASP A 65 -13.03 -1.47 18.19
C ASP A 65 -12.10 -0.44 18.85
N PRO A 66 -12.09 0.82 18.39
CA PRO A 66 -11.24 1.86 18.96
C PRO A 66 -11.66 2.20 20.40
N ALA A 67 -10.74 2.75 21.19
CA ALA A 67 -11.04 3.26 22.54
C ALA A 67 -12.05 4.42 22.59
N SER A 68 -12.46 4.97 21.44
CA SER A 68 -13.37 6.11 21.30
C SER A 68 -14.78 5.73 20.82
N ASP A 69 -15.00 4.51 20.36
CA ASP A 69 -16.26 4.08 19.76
C ASP A 69 -16.54 2.62 20.11
N SER A 70 -17.61 2.38 20.87
CA SER A 70 -18.02 1.05 21.31
C SER A 70 -19.02 0.39 20.35
N THR A 71 -19.16 0.87 19.13
CA THR A 71 -20.17 0.39 18.17
C THR A 71 -19.91 -1.06 17.74
N CYS A 72 -18.64 -1.51 17.76
CA CYS A 72 -18.30 -2.85 17.31
C CYS A 72 -18.94 -3.91 18.20
N ASN A 73 -18.64 -3.95 19.50
CA ASN A 73 -19.17 -4.99 20.41
C ASN A 73 -19.80 -4.48 21.73
N GLY A 74 -19.84 -3.17 21.97
CA GLY A 74 -20.36 -2.56 23.20
C GLY A 74 -19.33 -2.36 24.31
N SER A 75 -18.06 -2.72 24.08
CA SER A 75 -16.91 -2.39 24.92
C SER A 75 -16.02 -1.35 24.24
N LEU A 76 -14.95 -0.92 24.90
CA LEU A 76 -13.95 -0.03 24.29
C LEU A 76 -12.64 -0.79 24.16
N GLY A 77 -12.11 -0.84 22.96
CA GLY A 77 -10.84 -1.45 22.65
C GLY A 77 -9.68 -0.47 22.61
N VAL A 78 -8.78 -0.66 21.64
CA VAL A 78 -7.53 0.10 21.45
C VAL A 78 -7.61 0.94 20.18
N SER A 79 -7.39 2.25 20.32
CA SER A 79 -7.34 3.16 19.18
C SER A 79 -6.04 3.02 18.39
N PHE A 80 -6.11 3.33 17.09
CA PHE A 80 -4.95 3.42 16.22
C PHE A 80 -3.82 4.23 16.87
N THR A 81 -2.69 3.57 17.11
CA THR A 81 -1.50 4.20 17.69
C THR A 81 -0.27 3.61 17.03
N SER A 82 0.59 4.44 16.43
CA SER A 82 1.85 3.96 15.85
C SER A 82 2.86 3.62 16.94
N ASN A 83 3.65 2.57 16.72
CA ASN A 83 4.54 2.00 17.73
C ASN A 83 6.02 2.18 17.40
N GLY A 84 6.87 2.21 18.44
CA GLY A 84 8.32 2.14 18.28
C GLY A 84 8.98 3.29 17.50
N GLY A 85 8.26 4.39 17.24
CA GLY A 85 8.72 5.47 16.37
C GLY A 85 8.70 5.12 14.87
N THR A 86 8.01 4.04 14.48
CA THR A 86 7.96 3.62 13.07
C THR A 86 7.22 4.62 12.20
N ASP A 87 6.33 5.43 12.76
CA ASP A 87 5.69 6.57 12.09
C ASP A 87 6.71 7.58 11.56
N VAL A 88 7.78 7.83 12.30
CA VAL A 88 8.83 8.75 11.89
C VAL A 88 9.71 8.13 10.81
N THR A 89 10.09 6.85 10.97
CA THR A 89 10.99 6.19 10.01
C THR A 89 10.33 5.90 8.68
N THR A 90 9.03 5.58 8.66
CA THR A 90 8.30 5.33 7.40
C THR A 90 7.60 6.57 6.85
N GLY A 91 7.71 7.71 7.53
CA GLY A 91 7.08 8.96 7.15
C GLY A 91 5.55 8.87 7.09
N LEU A 92 4.91 8.34 8.13
CA LEU A 92 3.46 8.28 8.25
C LEU A 92 2.84 9.68 8.05
N THR A 93 1.99 9.82 7.04
CA THR A 93 1.31 11.09 6.72
C THR A 93 -0.14 11.13 7.18
N SER A 94 -0.84 9.99 7.17
CA SER A 94 -2.20 9.88 7.72
C SER A 94 -2.55 8.45 8.07
N ALA A 95 -3.42 8.29 9.06
CA ALA A 95 -4.14 7.05 9.34
C ALA A 95 -5.59 7.39 9.66
N THR A 96 -6.55 6.73 9.01
CA THR A 96 -7.98 6.91 9.24
C THR A 96 -8.67 5.57 9.33
N VAL A 97 -9.63 5.47 10.25
CA VAL A 97 -10.52 4.33 10.38
C VAL A 97 -11.95 4.81 10.13
N THR A 98 -12.67 4.18 9.22
CA THR A 98 -14.01 4.60 8.80
C THR A 98 -15.00 3.42 8.75
N ASP A 99 -16.29 3.73 8.89
CA ASP A 99 -17.41 2.85 8.55
C ASP A 99 -17.73 3.07 7.07
N GLU A 100 -17.39 2.10 6.23
CA GLU A 100 -17.65 2.16 4.80
C GLU A 100 -18.83 1.27 4.39
N ALA A 101 -19.58 1.71 3.38
CA ALA A 101 -20.74 0.94 2.93
C ALA A 101 -20.36 -0.49 2.49
N GLY A 102 -21.17 -1.47 2.86
CA GLY A 102 -21.05 -2.87 2.43
C GLY A 102 -20.63 -3.85 3.52
N GLY A 103 -20.27 -3.38 4.71
CA GLY A 103 -19.94 -4.21 5.88
C GLY A 103 -21.00 -4.22 6.98
N VAL A 104 -20.53 -4.52 8.19
CA VAL A 104 -21.27 -4.30 9.43
C VAL A 104 -21.38 -2.80 9.71
N PRO A 105 -22.43 -2.30 10.38
CA PRO A 105 -22.56 -0.87 10.68
C PRO A 105 -21.66 -0.48 11.87
N ALA A 106 -20.34 -0.54 11.64
CA ALA A 106 -19.25 -0.21 12.55
C ALA A 106 -18.01 0.13 11.71
N TRP A 107 -16.93 0.61 12.34
CA TRP A 107 -15.70 0.93 11.62
C TRP A 107 -15.07 -0.36 11.07
N ASP A 108 -14.83 -0.41 9.77
CA ASP A 108 -14.44 -1.64 9.05
C ASP A 108 -13.40 -1.40 7.96
N PHE A 109 -12.93 -0.16 7.81
CA PHE A 109 -11.94 0.22 6.82
C PHE A 109 -10.81 1.06 7.44
N LEU A 110 -9.58 0.58 7.31
CA LEU A 110 -8.36 1.29 7.71
C LEU A 110 -7.61 1.77 6.46
N ASP A 111 -7.15 3.02 6.50
CA ASP A 111 -6.39 3.64 5.42
C ASP A 111 -5.19 4.41 5.98
N ILE A 112 -3.99 4.00 5.58
CA ILE A 112 -2.71 4.54 6.04
C ILE A 112 -1.91 5.03 4.84
N THR A 113 -1.37 6.25 4.92
CA THR A 113 -0.50 6.83 3.88
C THR A 113 0.88 7.15 4.41
N PHE A 114 1.87 7.01 3.55
CA PHE A 114 3.29 7.19 3.88
C PHE A 114 3.98 8.08 2.85
N SER A 115 4.98 8.85 3.29
CA SER A 115 5.86 9.62 2.41
C SER A 115 7.22 8.98 2.19
N ASP A 116 7.64 8.04 3.05
CA ASP A 116 9.03 7.56 3.09
C ASP A 116 9.11 6.10 3.61
N PHE A 117 8.21 5.22 3.17
CA PHE A 117 8.22 3.83 3.63
C PHE A 117 9.08 2.95 2.71
N ASN A 118 10.38 2.94 2.97
CA ASN A 118 11.44 2.31 2.19
C ASN A 118 11.50 0.79 2.28
N ALA A 119 12.10 0.18 1.26
CA ALA A 119 12.45 -1.24 1.28
C ALA A 119 13.33 -1.57 2.51
N GLY A 120 12.96 -2.63 3.23
CA GLY A 120 13.59 -3.08 4.46
C GLY A 120 13.06 -2.42 5.74
N GLU A 121 12.16 -1.44 5.63
CA GLU A 121 11.55 -0.82 6.81
C GLU A 121 10.32 -1.58 7.28
N VAL A 122 9.91 -1.28 8.53
CA VAL A 122 8.74 -1.84 9.18
C VAL A 122 7.87 -0.69 9.70
N PHE A 123 6.56 -0.78 9.48
CA PHE A 123 5.57 0.05 10.16
C PHE A 123 4.71 -0.80 11.08
N SER A 124 4.56 -0.38 12.34
CA SER A 124 3.77 -1.09 13.34
C SER A 124 2.79 -0.16 14.05
N TRP A 125 1.60 -0.69 14.35
CA TRP A 125 0.55 0.05 15.03
C TRP A 125 -0.31 -0.86 15.89
N ASP A 126 -0.86 -0.31 16.97
CA ASP A 126 -1.95 -0.91 17.72
C ASP A 126 -3.28 -0.50 17.09
N LEU A 127 -4.24 -1.42 17.00
CA LEU A 127 -5.64 -1.16 16.71
C LEU A 127 -6.40 -2.42 17.08
N ASP A 128 -7.46 -2.29 17.86
CA ASP A 128 -8.23 -3.47 18.26
C ASP A 128 -9.27 -3.86 17.20
N VAL A 129 -9.49 -5.15 17.05
CA VAL A 129 -10.49 -5.75 16.16
C VAL A 129 -11.34 -6.70 16.98
N ASP A 130 -12.66 -6.62 16.82
CA ASP A 130 -13.61 -7.44 17.53
C ASP A 130 -14.69 -8.02 16.63
N PHE A 131 -15.40 -9.04 17.12
CA PHE A 131 -16.60 -9.49 16.43
C PHE A 131 -17.75 -8.52 16.66
N PHE A 132 -18.42 -8.14 15.57
CA PHE A 132 -19.57 -7.25 15.61
C PHE A 132 -20.70 -7.83 16.47
N LYS A 133 -21.03 -7.09 17.54
CA LYS A 133 -22.05 -7.43 18.56
C LYS A 133 -21.83 -8.82 19.20
N SER A 134 -20.59 -9.26 19.27
CA SER A 134 -20.19 -10.58 19.79
C SER A 134 -18.91 -10.45 20.62
N GLY A 135 -18.07 -11.48 20.65
CA GLY A 135 -16.84 -11.55 21.47
C GLY A 135 -15.86 -10.40 21.24
N ALA A 136 -15.03 -10.17 22.27
CA ALA A 136 -14.08 -9.06 22.38
C ALA A 136 -12.60 -9.53 22.25
N THR A 137 -12.36 -10.63 21.56
CA THR A 137 -11.01 -11.18 21.39
C THR A 137 -10.96 -11.85 20.04
N ILE A 138 -10.11 -11.31 19.17
CA ILE A 138 -9.90 -11.73 17.80
C ILE A 138 -8.42 -12.08 17.63
N PHE A 139 -8.19 -13.22 17.01
CA PHE A 139 -6.87 -13.65 16.58
C PHE A 139 -6.71 -13.47 15.06
N GLY A 140 -5.51 -13.74 14.55
CA GLY A 140 -5.24 -13.59 13.12
C GLY A 140 -6.15 -14.46 12.25
N ASP A 141 -6.48 -15.67 12.68
CA ASP A 141 -7.34 -16.59 11.93
C ASP A 141 -8.80 -16.11 11.80
N ASP A 142 -9.30 -15.39 12.80
CA ASP A 142 -10.62 -14.77 12.77
C ASP A 142 -10.73 -13.67 11.68
N MET A 143 -9.61 -13.13 11.21
CA MET A 143 -9.54 -12.11 10.16
C MET A 143 -9.36 -12.69 8.75
N ILE A 144 -9.31 -14.02 8.60
CA ILE A 144 -9.21 -14.68 7.29
C ILE A 144 -10.36 -14.25 6.37
N GLY A 145 -10.04 -13.91 5.13
CA GLY A 145 -10.97 -13.37 4.15
C GLY A 145 -11.00 -11.84 4.07
N ALA A 146 -10.46 -11.14 5.09
CA ALA A 146 -10.26 -9.70 4.98
C ALA A 146 -9.30 -9.38 3.84
N THR A 147 -9.52 -8.26 3.17
CA THR A 147 -8.71 -7.84 2.02
C THR A 147 -7.80 -6.70 2.40
N ALA A 148 -6.58 -6.71 1.87
CA ALA A 148 -5.67 -5.57 2.00
C ALA A 148 -5.19 -5.09 0.63
N PHE A 149 -4.91 -3.80 0.56
CA PHE A 149 -4.43 -3.12 -0.64
C PHE A 149 -3.17 -2.36 -0.33
N VAL A 150 -2.18 -2.44 -1.22
CA VAL A 150 -0.88 -1.81 -1.02
C VAL A 150 -0.49 -1.05 -2.28
N ASP A 151 -0.34 0.27 -2.18
CA ASP A 151 0.07 1.12 -3.29
C ASP A 151 1.56 1.45 -3.20
N PHE A 152 2.25 1.29 -4.32
CA PHE A 152 3.69 1.51 -4.43
C PHE A 152 4.02 2.71 -5.31
N SER A 153 5.20 3.28 -5.10
CA SER A 153 5.70 4.47 -5.81
C SER A 153 5.80 4.33 -7.34
N ASN A 154 5.94 3.12 -7.86
CA ASN A 154 5.89 2.82 -9.29
C ASN A 154 4.48 2.76 -9.88
N GLY A 155 3.45 2.94 -9.06
CA GLY A 155 2.05 2.91 -9.48
C GLY A 155 1.43 1.53 -9.47
N VAL A 156 2.09 0.49 -8.97
CA VAL A 156 1.44 -0.81 -8.79
C VAL A 156 0.64 -0.79 -7.49
N ARG A 157 -0.58 -1.32 -7.56
CA ARG A 157 -1.37 -1.73 -6.39
C ARG A 157 -1.36 -3.25 -6.30
N LEU A 158 -0.90 -3.78 -5.17
CA LEU A 158 -1.15 -5.17 -4.80
C LEU A 158 -2.53 -5.30 -4.16
N ILE A 159 -3.23 -6.37 -4.51
CA ILE A 159 -4.50 -6.78 -3.92
C ILE A 159 -4.25 -8.13 -3.28
N GLY A 160 -4.51 -8.23 -1.99
CA GLY A 160 -4.38 -9.50 -1.28
C GLY A 160 -5.51 -9.73 -0.30
N GLU A 161 -5.51 -10.95 0.21
CA GLU A 161 -6.48 -11.47 1.16
C GLU A 161 -5.71 -12.11 2.31
N LEU A 162 -6.22 -11.96 3.53
CA LEU A 162 -5.71 -12.67 4.70
C LEU A 162 -6.10 -14.15 4.61
N GLN A 163 -5.11 -15.02 4.63
CA GLN A 163 -5.29 -16.47 4.51
C GLN A 163 -4.66 -17.21 5.68
N ALA A 164 -5.16 -18.43 5.94
CA ALA A 164 -4.65 -19.30 6.98
C ALA A 164 -3.16 -19.61 6.80
N VAL A 165 -2.43 -19.68 7.91
CA VAL A 165 -1.00 -19.98 7.93
C VAL A 165 -0.79 -21.46 8.26
N ALA A 166 -0.16 -22.21 7.36
CA ALA A 166 0.04 -23.64 7.58
C ALA A 166 0.90 -23.90 8.83
N GLY A 167 0.35 -24.64 9.80
CA GLY A 167 1.03 -24.97 11.05
C GLY A 167 0.92 -23.90 12.15
N ASN A 168 0.18 -22.81 11.90
CA ASN A 168 -0.16 -21.80 12.90
C ASN A 168 -1.68 -21.55 12.89
N SER A 169 -2.39 -21.99 13.93
CA SER A 169 -3.87 -22.08 13.92
C SER A 169 -4.58 -20.77 14.21
N ASP A 170 -3.92 -19.83 14.86
CA ASP A 170 -4.44 -18.54 15.31
C ASP A 170 -3.87 -17.36 14.50
N ALA A 171 -3.27 -17.67 13.34
CA ALA A 171 -2.60 -16.68 12.50
C ALA A 171 -3.20 -16.58 11.09
N SER A 172 -3.10 -15.39 10.52
CA SER A 172 -3.32 -15.14 9.10
C SER A 172 -2.19 -14.32 8.48
N ALA A 173 -2.03 -14.49 7.18
CA ALA A 173 -1.04 -13.77 6.39
C ALA A 173 -1.67 -13.18 5.13
N PHE A 174 -1.20 -12.01 4.75
CA PHE A 174 -1.51 -11.41 3.46
C PHE A 174 -0.94 -12.23 2.32
N THR A 175 -1.83 -12.75 1.47
CA THR A 175 -1.48 -13.41 0.22
C THR A 175 -1.93 -12.55 -0.94
N VAL A 176 -1.01 -12.20 -1.85
CA VAL A 176 -1.34 -11.48 -3.07
C VAL A 176 -2.21 -12.35 -3.99
N ILE A 177 -3.40 -11.87 -4.32
CA ILE A 177 -4.34 -12.52 -5.24
C ILE A 177 -4.50 -11.76 -6.56
N GLY A 178 -3.97 -10.54 -6.65
CA GLY A 178 -4.00 -9.74 -7.86
C GLY A 178 -3.15 -8.48 -7.78
N GLN A 179 -2.98 -7.82 -8.93
CA GLN A 179 -2.33 -6.52 -9.02
C GLN A 179 -2.99 -5.63 -10.08
N THR A 180 -2.94 -4.32 -9.87
CA THR A 180 -3.39 -3.33 -10.86
C THR A 180 -2.38 -2.20 -10.99
N VAL A 181 -2.47 -1.43 -12.08
CA VAL A 181 -1.67 -0.21 -12.27
C VAL A 181 -2.55 1.00 -11.97
N VAL A 182 -2.16 1.74 -10.94
CA VAL A 182 -2.69 3.04 -10.54
C VAL A 182 -1.84 4.12 -11.22
N PRO A 183 -2.43 5.03 -12.02
CA PRO A 183 -1.66 6.06 -12.70
C PRO A 183 -0.90 6.96 -11.71
N VAL A 184 0.44 6.93 -11.76
CA VAL A 184 1.29 7.91 -11.05
C VAL A 184 1.39 9.17 -11.92
N PRO A 185 1.14 10.38 -11.39
CA PRO A 185 1.38 11.61 -12.13
C PRO A 185 2.84 11.67 -12.61
N ALA A 186 3.05 11.82 -13.92
CA ALA A 186 4.39 11.90 -14.47
C ALA A 186 5.18 13.06 -13.83
N PRO A 187 6.46 12.86 -13.46
CA PRO A 187 7.29 13.94 -12.96
C PRO A 187 7.31 15.09 -13.96
N ALA A 188 7.07 16.32 -13.51
CA ALA A 188 6.95 17.50 -14.36
C ALA A 188 8.13 17.67 -15.36
N GLY A 189 9.33 17.15 -15.01
CA GLY A 189 10.51 17.18 -15.87
C GLY A 189 10.36 16.50 -17.23
N ILE A 190 9.57 15.42 -17.35
CA ILE A 190 9.34 14.75 -18.63
C ILE A 190 8.41 15.59 -19.52
N ALA A 191 7.41 16.24 -18.92
CA ALA A 191 6.55 17.19 -19.63
C ALA A 191 7.36 18.39 -20.15
N PHE A 192 8.29 18.93 -19.35
CA PHE A 192 9.18 20.01 -19.77
C PHE A 192 10.18 19.59 -20.86
N LEU A 193 10.72 18.37 -20.81
CA LEU A 193 11.57 17.84 -21.88
C LEU A 193 10.80 17.68 -23.19
N GLY A 194 9.57 17.16 -23.12
CA GLY A 194 8.68 17.04 -24.28
C GLY A 194 8.35 18.39 -24.91
N LEU A 195 8.03 19.39 -24.09
CA LEU A 195 7.81 20.77 -24.53
C LEU A 195 9.08 21.41 -25.10
N GLY A 196 10.24 21.17 -24.49
CA GLY A 196 11.53 21.67 -24.96
C GLY A 196 11.93 21.14 -26.34
N LEU A 197 11.74 19.84 -26.57
CA LEU A 197 12.02 19.21 -27.87
C LEU A 197 11.05 19.69 -28.96
N ALA A 198 9.76 19.85 -28.63
CA ALA A 198 8.78 20.41 -29.55
C ALA A 198 9.13 21.86 -29.93
N ALA A 199 9.47 22.70 -28.95
CA ALA A 199 9.86 24.09 -29.17
C ALA A 199 11.12 24.23 -30.08
N LEU A 200 12.13 23.37 -29.89
CA LEU A 200 13.32 23.31 -30.74
C LEU A 200 12.99 22.90 -32.19
N GLY A 201 12.03 21.99 -32.38
CA GLY A 201 11.52 21.59 -33.70
C GLY A 201 10.83 22.72 -34.46
N PHE A 202 10.00 23.51 -33.77
CA PHE A 202 9.33 24.68 -34.36
C PHE A 202 10.30 25.85 -34.64
N ALA A 203 11.31 26.05 -33.79
CA ALA A 203 12.33 27.08 -34.00
C ALA A 203 13.19 26.82 -35.25
N ARG A 204 13.45 25.55 -35.60
CA ARG A 204 14.17 25.19 -36.83
C ARG A 204 13.36 25.44 -38.10
N LYS A 205 12.03 25.27 -38.08
CA LYS A 205 11.17 25.52 -39.25
C LYS A 205 11.05 27.00 -39.64
N LYS A 206 11.36 27.94 -38.74
CA LYS A 206 11.32 29.38 -39.03
C LYS A 206 12.60 29.94 -39.67
N LYS A 207 13.67 29.15 -39.82
CA LYS A 207 14.96 29.57 -40.39
C LYS A 207 15.31 28.91 -41.73
N ALA A 208 14.36 28.25 -42.40
CA ALA A 208 14.52 27.71 -43.74
C ALA A 208 13.70 28.51 -44.74
#